data_AF-A0ABD4ZG83-F1
#
_entry.id   AF-A0ABD4ZG83-F1
#
_cell.length_a   1.000
_cell.length_b   1.000
_cell.length_c   1.000
_cell.angle_alpha   90.00
_cell.angle_beta   90.00
_cell.angle_gamma   90.00
#
_symmetry.space_group_name_H-M   'P 1'
#
loop_
_entity.id
_entity.type
_entity.pdbx_description
1 polymer ?
#
loop_
_entity_poly.entity_id
_entity_poly.type
_entity_poly.pdbx_seq_one_letter_code
_entity_poly.pdbx_strand_id
1 'polypeptide(L)'
;ITPPDLETRIAILRKKAETDGLAIDDSTLDYIASQVDTNIRELEGALVKVQAHATIEREDINVDLAKEALADLKLVQKNRGLQI
;
A
#
# COMPACT_ATOMS: atom_id res chain seq x y z
N ILE A 1 17.70 -10.81 -2.41
CA ILE A 1 16.61 -10.43 -3.34
C ILE A 1 16.50 -8.92 -3.26
N THR A 2 16.72 -8.22 -4.37
CA THR A 2 16.64 -6.75 -4.40
C THR A 2 15.18 -6.33 -4.34
N PRO A 3 14.83 -5.27 -3.60
CA PRO A 3 13.48 -4.74 -3.63
C PRO A 3 13.08 -4.33 -5.06
N PRO A 4 11.83 -4.57 -5.48
CA PRO A 4 11.33 -4.11 -6.77
C PRO A 4 11.32 -2.58 -6.84
N ASP A 5 11.60 -2.04 -8.03
CA ASP A 5 11.43 -0.61 -8.31
C ASP A 5 9.95 -0.18 -8.24
N LEU A 6 9.71 1.13 -8.23
CA LEU A 6 8.36 1.68 -8.03
C LEU A 6 7.37 1.20 -9.09
N GLU A 7 7.79 1.17 -10.36
CA GLU A 7 6.96 0.71 -11.48
C GLU A 7 6.53 -0.75 -11.29
N THR A 8 7.49 -1.60 -10.90
CA THR A 8 7.23 -3.01 -10.60
C THR A 8 6.30 -3.16 -9.40
N ARG A 9 6.43 -2.33 -8.36
CA ARG A 9 5.52 -2.35 -7.20
C ARG A 9 4.09 -1.97 -7.58
N ILE A 10 3.92 -0.94 -8.41
CA ILE A 10 2.60 -0.54 -8.92
C ILE A 10 1.98 -1.69 -9.72
N ALA A 11 2.76 -2.32 -10.61
CA ALA A 11 2.27 -3.45 -11.41
C ALA A 11 1.84 -4.65 -10.54
N ILE A 12 2.60 -4.96 -9.48
CA ILE A 12 2.23 -6.00 -8.50
C ILE A 12 0.91 -5.65 -7.82
N LEU A 13 0.78 -4.43 -7.29
CA LEU A 13 -0.44 -3.99 -6.61
C LEU A 13 -1.65 -3.99 -7.55
N ARG A 14 -1.49 -3.49 -8.78
CA ARG A 14 -2.55 -3.50 -9.79
C ARG A 14 -3.01 -4.94 -10.06
N LYS A 15 -2.07 -5.87 -10.25
CA LYS A 15 -2.41 -7.27 -10.49
C LYS A 15 -3.15 -7.91 -9.32
N LYS A 16 -2.75 -7.56 -8.10
CA LYS A 16 -3.40 -8.01 -6.87
C LYS A 16 -4.82 -7.44 -6.74
N ALA A 17 -5.00 -6.14 -6.96
CA ALA A 17 -6.30 -5.49 -6.94
C ALA A 17 -7.26 -6.11 -7.97
N GLU A 18 -6.80 -6.34 -9.20
CA GLU A 18 -7.58 -7.06 -10.23
C GLU A 18 -8.01 -8.47 -9.78
N THR A 19 -7.08 -9.20 -9.16
CA THR A 19 -7.33 -10.58 -8.70
C THR A 19 -8.36 -10.62 -7.56
N ASP A 20 -8.30 -9.62 -6.69
CA ASP A 20 -9.18 -9.49 -5.53
C ASP A 20 -10.50 -8.75 -5.88
N GLY A 21 -10.69 -8.36 -7.15
CA GLY A 21 -11.90 -7.67 -7.63
C GLY A 21 -12.05 -6.24 -7.12
N LEU A 22 -10.94 -5.58 -6.78
CA LEU A 22 -10.92 -4.23 -6.24
C LEU A 22 -10.83 -3.19 -7.36
N ALA A 23 -11.77 -2.25 -7.37
CA ALA A 23 -11.70 -1.06 -8.20
C ALA A 23 -10.86 0.00 -7.47
N ILE A 24 -9.61 0.17 -7.91
CA ILE A 24 -8.66 1.14 -7.34
C ILE A 24 -8.06 1.93 -8.50
N ASP A 25 -8.06 3.25 -8.40
CA ASP A 25 -7.44 4.12 -9.39
C ASP A 25 -5.91 4.10 -9.30
N ASP A 26 -5.25 4.44 -10.41
CA ASP A 26 -3.79 4.43 -10.49
C ASP A 26 -3.12 5.36 -9.47
N SER A 27 -3.71 6.53 -9.16
CA SER A 27 -3.11 7.45 -8.20
C SER A 27 -3.09 6.89 -6.78
N THR A 28 -4.10 6.08 -6.43
CA THR A 28 -4.14 5.34 -5.16
C THR A 28 -3.12 4.21 -5.14
N LEU A 29 -2.98 3.45 -6.22
CA LEU A 29 -1.96 2.39 -6.32
C LEU A 29 -0.54 2.96 -6.24
N ASP A 30 -0.29 4.08 -6.94
CA ASP A 30 0.97 4.82 -6.90
C ASP A 30 1.30 5.28 -5.48
N TYR A 31 0.30 5.83 -4.78
CA TYR A 31 0.47 6.22 -3.39
C TYR A 31 0.85 5.02 -2.52
N ILE A 32 0.11 3.91 -2.56
CA ILE A 32 0.40 2.72 -1.75
C ILE A 32 1.80 2.17 -2.08
N ALA A 33 2.17 2.07 -3.36
CA ALA A 33 3.48 1.59 -3.80
C ALA A 33 4.65 2.51 -3.36
N SER A 34 4.40 3.81 -3.22
CA SER A 34 5.39 4.76 -2.70
C SER A 34 5.63 4.62 -1.19
N GLN A 35 4.69 4.00 -0.46
CA GLN A 35 4.80 3.82 0.99
C GLN A 35 5.61 2.59 1.40
N VAL A 36 5.91 1.67 0.48
CA VAL A 36 6.63 0.44 0.80
C VAL A 36 7.72 0.19 -0.23
N ASP A 37 8.97 0.20 0.20
CA ASP A 37 10.15 -0.04 -0.65
C ASP A 37 10.98 -1.26 -0.20
N THR A 38 10.47 -2.02 0.77
CA THR A 38 11.21 -3.10 1.45
C THR A 38 11.08 -4.44 0.71
N ASN A 39 9.87 -5.02 0.64
CA ASN A 39 9.60 -6.31 0.00
C ASN A 39 8.13 -6.47 -0.40
N ILE A 40 7.88 -7.46 -1.29
CA ILE A 40 6.55 -7.72 -1.87
C ILE A 40 5.50 -8.06 -0.81
N ARG A 41 5.85 -8.80 0.25
CA ARG A 41 4.89 -9.15 1.30
C ARG A 41 4.41 -7.92 2.07
N GLU A 42 5.31 -7.01 2.42
CA GLU A 42 4.93 -5.75 3.07
C GLU A 42 4.09 -4.86 2.13
N LEU A 43 4.40 -4.88 0.82
CA LEU A 43 3.65 -4.14 -0.20
C LEU A 43 2.21 -4.65 -0.33
N GLU A 44 2.03 -5.96 -0.47
CA GLU A 44 0.70 -6.59 -0.50
C GLU A 44 -0.03 -6.39 0.84
N GLY A 45 0.68 -6.46 1.97
CA GLY A 45 0.13 -6.18 3.29
C GLY A 45 -0.41 -4.75 3.43
N ALA A 46 0.25 -3.76 2.80
CA ALA A 46 -0.25 -2.39 2.76
C ALA A 46 -1.58 -2.31 2.01
N LEU A 47 -1.69 -2.93 0.83
CA LEU A 47 -2.94 -2.99 0.08
C LEU A 47 -4.08 -3.65 0.87
N VAL A 48 -3.79 -4.78 1.54
CA VAL A 48 -4.76 -5.45 2.42
C VAL A 48 -5.21 -4.54 3.57
N LYS A 49 -4.29 -3.76 4.15
CA LYS A 49 -4.64 -2.78 5.20
C LYS A 49 -5.60 -1.71 4.66
N VAL A 50 -5.34 -1.16 3.47
CA VAL A 50 -6.22 -0.18 2.81
C VAL A 50 -7.61 -0.79 2.56
N GLN A 51 -7.68 -2.01 2.00
CA GLN A 51 -8.94 -2.70 1.74
C GLN A 51 -9.75 -2.95 3.03
N ALA A 52 -9.08 -3.39 4.10
CA ALA A 52 -9.72 -3.60 5.39
C ALA A 52 -10.28 -2.31 5.97
N HIS A 53 -9.53 -1.21 5.86
CA HIS A 53 -9.97 0.11 6.33
C HIS A 53 -11.19 0.59 5.54
N ALA A 54 -11.18 0.49 4.21
CA ALA A 54 -12.32 0.79 3.35
C ALA A 54 -13.58 0.01 3.73
N THR A 55 -13.42 -1.27 4.09
CA THR A 55 -14.52 -2.12 4.54
C THR A 55 -15.11 -1.65 5.88
N ILE A 56 -14.28 -1.18 6.80
CA ILE A 56 -14.70 -0.70 8.13
C ILE A 56 -15.42 0.65 8.00
N GLU A 57 -14.85 1.58 7.25
CA GLU A 57 -15.42 2.92 7.02
C GLU A 57 -16.60 2.89 6.04
N ARG A 58 -16.77 1.80 5.29
CA ARG A 58 -17.78 1.63 4.22
C ARG A 58 -17.65 2.67 3.12
N GLU A 59 -16.41 2.96 2.77
CA GLU A 59 -16.06 3.90 1.71
C GLU A 59 -15.29 3.19 0.59
N ASP A 60 -15.31 3.79 -0.59
CA ASP A 60 -14.51 3.30 -1.71
C ASP A 60 -13.02 3.57 -1.48
N ILE A 61 -12.17 2.68 -1.99
CA ILE A 61 -10.72 2.87 -1.91
C ILE A 61 -10.31 4.07 -2.77
N ASN A 62 -9.69 5.05 -2.14
CA ASN A 62 -9.11 6.22 -2.79
C ASN A 62 -7.82 6.66 -2.06
N VAL A 63 -7.14 7.68 -2.60
CA VAL A 63 -5.87 8.17 -2.06
C VAL A 63 -5.99 8.64 -0.61
N ASP A 64 -7.08 9.30 -0.24
CA ASP A 64 -7.25 9.86 1.11
C ASP A 64 -7.49 8.76 2.13
N LEU A 65 -8.35 7.79 1.81
CA LEU A 65 -8.54 6.59 2.62
C LEU A 65 -7.23 5.79 2.77
N ALA A 66 -6.44 5.69 1.70
CA ALA A 66 -5.12 5.04 1.76
C ALA A 66 -4.14 5.81 2.65
N LYS A 67 -4.17 7.15 2.70
CA LYS A 67 -3.34 7.94 3.62
C LYS A 67 -3.70 7.64 5.07
N GLU A 68 -4.98 7.57 5.38
CA GLU A 68 -5.48 7.28 6.73
C GLU A 68 -5.12 5.85 7.15
N ALA A 69 -5.44 4.86 6.32
CA ALA A 69 -5.13 3.46 6.58
C ALA A 69 -3.62 3.22 6.79
N LEU A 70 -2.76 3.94 6.06
CA LEU A 70 -1.30 3.77 6.09
C LEU A 70 -0.58 4.77 7.01
N ALA A 71 -1.30 5.59 7.78
CA ALA A 71 -0.70 6.59 8.66
C ALA A 71 0.32 5.97 9.65
N ASP A 72 -0.03 4.84 10.27
CA ASP A 72 0.86 4.13 11.20
C ASP A 72 2.08 3.50 10.52
N LEU A 73 1.95 3.12 9.25
CA LEU A 73 3.03 2.44 8.52
C LEU A 73 4.25 3.37 8.38
N LYS A 74 4.00 4.66 8.13
CA LYS A 74 5.03 5.71 8.10
C LYS A 74 5.75 5.85 9.44
N LEU A 75 5.02 5.73 10.56
CA LEU A 75 5.60 5.82 11.91
C LEU A 75 6.56 4.66 12.18
N VAL A 76 6.19 3.43 11.76
CA VAL A 76 7.05 2.25 11.93
C VAL A 76 8.34 2.37 11.12
N GLN A 77 8.28 2.85 9.88
CA GLN A 77 9.47 3.03 9.05
C GLN A 77 10.41 4.11 9.59
N LYS A 78 9.87 5.23 10.09
CA LYS A 78 10.66 6.28 10.75
C LYS A 78 11.42 5.73 11.97
N ASN A 79 10.81 4.82 12.73
CA ASN A 79 11.45 4.21 13.89
C ASN A 79 12.51 3.15 13.53
N ARG A 80 12.34 2.42 12.42
CA ARG A 80 13.35 1.48 11.91
C ARG A 80 14.64 2.18 11.47
N GLY A 81 14.56 3.43 11.00
CA GLY A 81 15.72 4.25 10.65
C GLY A 81 16.51 4.83 11.84
N LEU A 82 16.03 4.64 13.09
CA LEU A 82 16.64 5.19 14.31
C LEU A 82 17.40 4.16 15.16
N GLN A 83 17.63 2.95 14.64
CA GLN A 83 18.54 2.00 15.29
C GLN A 83 19.99 2.34 14.88
N ILE A 84 20.63 3.19 15.68
CA ILE A 84 22.10 3.36 15.70
C ILE A 84 22.67 2.48 16.81
#